data_AF-A0A328RWG0-F1
#
_entry.id   AF-A0A328RWG0-F1
#
_cell.length_a   1.000
_cell.length_b   1.000
_cell.length_c   1.000
_cell.angle_alpha   90.00
_cell.angle_beta   90.00
_cell.angle_gamma   90.00
#
_symmetry.space_group_name_H-M   'P 1'
#
loop_
_entity.id
_entity.type
_entity.pdbx_description
1 polymer ?
#
loop_
_entity_poly.entity_id
_entity_poly.type
_entity_poly.pdbx_seq_one_letter_code
_entity_poly.pdbx_strand_id
1 'polypeptide(L)'
;GKITGTGIIITNNITKILPYIDCIGGNYTITDTTLEKAYNFNGNVTLNNCTITYPDNSNHGTLYLNNCTVNVGEDNVFLDNLGTVYVDKNTKITGQIIDIGGQTNYEPTYEPKTIVVTNRTVKFYFDLDNDGKLTALVNPGDTLDFQGTIFGVPNLKKLCVNKPVNIISSTQDAVIDLNCTNGDLSGANPGNMFAIVKEGAYTNVTGVTFHNTQLWLYNTNHVILDNISAIVEDHTVGSGVGQTSIRANSSYVTVKNSYFYTRNNGGSSTLVIAWGDYCTLVNNTCVGEGNVGNLIYLTTYNVEVPRNITYNSHNLILNNTLHGPVQKADICWGIVLSGTDNLVEGNIIDFNGAGVNVQWGSGSGDGEGEGLFNISGNTIRNNILIRSCGISGGDIIYNNYIENGTLRVSNSVAYNNTATGLEIADGDSEVRDNIINGDVTATAKVKSALIVNNTINGNIEIGSRVYNITFIENNITGTVTLDGLNHTFINNRIISEDEYTIQSRRGKDN
;
A
#
# COMPACT_ATOMS: atom_id res chain seq x y z
N GLY A 1 34.12 50.06 0.32
CA GLY A 1 33.41 50.75 -0.77
C GLY A 1 31.94 50.76 -0.46
N LYS A 2 31.14 51.65 -1.04
CA LYS A 2 29.68 51.59 -0.94
C LYS A 2 29.14 51.65 -2.37
N ILE A 3 28.27 50.73 -2.74
CA ILE A 3 27.56 50.83 -4.01
C ILE A 3 26.39 51.80 -3.79
N THR A 4 26.43 52.95 -4.46
CA THR A 4 25.40 54.00 -4.37
C THR A 4 24.85 54.31 -5.76
N GLY A 5 23.53 54.44 -5.91
CA GLY A 5 22.86 54.78 -7.18
C GLY A 5 21.50 54.10 -7.32
N THR A 6 20.73 54.46 -8.35
CA THR A 6 19.39 53.90 -8.65
C THR A 6 19.42 52.80 -9.73
N GLY A 7 20.61 52.34 -10.12
CA GLY A 7 20.79 51.31 -11.14
C GLY A 7 20.49 49.89 -10.64
N ILE A 8 20.14 48.99 -11.57
CA ILE A 8 19.89 47.57 -11.27
C ILE A 8 21.23 46.84 -11.12
N ILE A 9 21.45 46.18 -9.99
CA ILE A 9 22.59 45.28 -9.77
C ILE A 9 22.14 43.86 -10.09
N ILE A 10 22.79 43.23 -11.08
CA ILE A 10 22.57 41.82 -11.41
C ILE A 10 23.77 41.05 -10.87
N THR A 11 23.54 40.12 -9.95
CA THR A 11 24.56 39.24 -9.39
C THR A 11 24.06 37.81 -9.31
N ASN A 12 24.95 36.85 -9.56
CA ASN A 12 24.72 35.43 -9.32
C ASN A 12 25.20 34.98 -7.92
N ASN A 13 25.83 35.89 -7.17
CA ASN A 13 26.31 35.63 -5.83
C ASN A 13 26.13 36.89 -4.97
N ILE A 14 25.00 36.95 -4.27
CA ILE A 14 24.66 38.10 -3.44
C ILE A 14 25.62 38.30 -2.27
N THR A 15 26.24 37.24 -1.74
CA THR A 15 27.13 37.34 -0.57
C THR A 15 28.38 38.17 -0.85
N LYS A 16 28.87 38.19 -2.09
CA LYS A 16 30.00 39.04 -2.53
C LYS A 16 29.67 40.53 -2.53
N ILE A 17 28.40 40.90 -2.66
CA ILE A 17 27.99 42.31 -2.70
C ILE A 17 27.42 42.80 -1.37
N LEU A 18 27.06 41.91 -0.44
CA LEU A 18 26.54 42.24 0.89
C LEU A 18 27.35 43.32 1.62
N PRO A 19 28.71 43.27 1.68
CA PRO A 19 29.48 44.32 2.36
C PRO A 19 29.26 45.72 1.78
N TYR A 20 28.86 45.82 0.51
CA TYR A 20 28.78 47.07 -0.24
C TYR A 20 27.36 47.62 -0.41
N ILE A 21 26.32 46.88 0.00
CA ILE A 21 24.90 47.29 -0.09
C ILE A 21 24.26 47.39 1.28
N ASP A 22 23.33 48.33 1.47
CA ASP A 22 22.62 48.49 2.74
C ASP A 22 21.14 48.04 2.63
N CYS A 23 20.69 47.75 1.41
CA CYS A 23 19.32 47.33 1.11
C CYS A 23 19.34 46.07 0.24
N ILE A 24 18.55 45.07 0.64
CA ILE A 24 18.33 43.82 -0.10
C ILE A 24 16.88 43.87 -0.61
N GLY A 25 16.71 44.38 -1.83
CA GLY A 25 15.42 44.40 -2.53
C GLY A 25 15.35 43.30 -3.60
N GLY A 26 14.36 42.41 -3.51
CA GLY A 26 14.15 41.29 -4.45
C GLY A 26 13.88 39.95 -3.75
N ASN A 27 13.89 38.85 -4.51
CA ASN A 27 13.71 37.49 -4.00
C ASN A 27 15.07 36.80 -3.89
N TYR A 28 15.59 36.60 -2.68
CA TYR A 28 16.93 36.06 -2.48
C TYR A 28 16.98 35.02 -1.36
N THR A 29 17.84 34.02 -1.55
CA THR A 29 18.26 33.11 -0.50
C THR A 29 19.74 33.34 -0.22
N ILE A 30 20.06 33.66 1.03
CA ILE A 30 21.41 33.87 1.54
C ILE A 30 21.69 32.68 2.47
N THR A 31 22.82 32.02 2.29
CA THR A 31 23.15 30.79 3.03
C THR A 31 24.56 30.87 3.60
N ASP A 32 24.77 30.31 4.79
CA ASP A 32 26.09 30.10 5.43
C ASP A 32 26.96 31.36 5.47
N THR A 33 26.36 32.51 5.80
CA THR A 33 27.03 33.82 5.76
C THR A 33 26.86 34.58 7.08
N THR A 34 27.85 35.41 7.42
CA THR A 34 27.75 36.36 8.53
C THR A 34 27.36 37.74 8.04
N LEU A 35 26.30 38.32 8.61
CA LEU A 35 25.82 39.67 8.35
C LEU A 35 26.37 40.60 9.44
N GLU A 36 27.47 41.29 9.11
CA GLU A 36 28.27 42.10 10.06
C GLU A 36 27.88 43.59 10.11
N LYS A 37 26.76 43.97 9.49
CA LYS A 37 26.22 45.34 9.49
C LYS A 37 24.69 45.31 9.37
N ALA A 38 24.05 46.44 9.61
CA ALA A 38 22.60 46.59 9.43
C ALA A 38 22.20 46.50 7.95
N TYR A 39 21.09 45.80 7.67
CA TYR A 39 20.45 45.69 6.37
C TYR A 39 18.98 46.08 6.41
N ASN A 40 18.51 46.67 5.31
CA ASN A 40 17.10 46.87 5.03
C ASN A 40 16.60 45.77 4.08
N PHE A 41 15.76 44.87 4.57
CA PHE A 41 15.16 43.78 3.79
C PHE A 41 13.86 44.25 3.14
N ASN A 42 13.90 44.61 1.86
CA ASN A 42 12.80 45.23 1.11
C ASN A 42 12.17 44.29 0.05
N GLY A 43 12.28 42.98 0.25
CA GLY A 43 11.76 41.96 -0.68
C GLY A 43 11.46 40.63 0.03
N ASN A 44 11.44 39.51 -0.71
CA ASN A 44 11.31 38.18 -0.09
C ASN A 44 12.71 37.60 0.13
N VAL A 45 13.23 37.71 1.35
CA VAL A 45 14.58 37.29 1.70
C VAL A 45 14.52 36.06 2.60
N THR A 46 15.29 35.04 2.26
CA THR A 46 15.48 33.85 3.10
C THR A 46 16.92 33.81 3.57
N LEU A 47 17.13 33.77 4.88
CA LEU A 47 18.42 33.56 5.51
C LEU A 47 18.46 32.13 6.03
N ASN A 48 19.42 31.33 5.55
CA ASN A 48 19.62 29.94 5.94
C ASN A 48 20.99 29.78 6.58
N ASN A 49 21.09 29.24 7.79
CA ASN A 49 22.39 29.08 8.48
C ASN A 49 23.20 30.39 8.61
N CYS A 50 22.54 31.54 8.63
CA CYS A 50 23.24 32.82 8.71
C CYS A 50 23.51 33.20 10.16
N THR A 51 24.62 33.90 10.39
CA THR A 51 24.90 34.56 11.67
C THR A 51 24.69 36.05 11.50
N ILE A 52 23.89 36.68 12.35
CA ILE A 52 23.68 38.13 12.35
C ILE A 52 24.24 38.69 13.65
N THR A 53 25.21 39.59 13.54
CA THR A 53 25.96 40.14 14.69
C THR A 53 25.74 41.63 14.90
N TYR A 54 24.94 42.27 14.05
CA TYR A 54 24.72 43.72 14.09
C TYR A 54 23.24 44.04 14.34
N PRO A 55 22.90 44.95 15.27
CA PRO A 55 21.53 45.36 15.56
C PRO A 55 20.93 46.26 14.46
N ASP A 56 19.74 46.81 14.68
CA ASP A 56 19.14 47.88 13.88
C ASP A 56 18.90 47.52 12.39
N ASN A 57 18.56 46.26 12.11
CA ASN A 57 18.08 45.88 10.80
C ASN A 57 16.62 46.33 10.63
N SER A 58 16.17 46.49 9.39
CA SER A 58 14.74 46.72 9.11
C SER A 58 14.19 45.73 8.10
N ASN A 59 12.94 45.30 8.28
CA ASN A 59 12.23 44.48 7.31
C ASN A 59 10.96 45.21 6.83
N HIS A 60 10.85 45.37 5.51
CA HIS A 60 9.67 45.91 4.84
C HIS A 60 9.00 44.87 3.91
N GLY A 61 9.54 43.65 3.81
CA GLY A 61 9.05 42.58 2.94
C GLY A 61 8.75 41.28 3.71
N THR A 62 9.06 40.14 3.11
CA THR A 62 8.97 38.83 3.78
C THR A 62 10.36 38.33 4.12
N LEU A 63 10.64 38.10 5.40
CA LEU A 63 11.93 37.60 5.87
C LEU A 63 11.76 36.21 6.48
N TYR A 64 12.49 35.22 5.97
CA TYR A 64 12.59 33.89 6.58
C TYR A 64 13.94 33.76 7.29
N LEU A 65 13.91 33.40 8.56
CA LEU A 65 15.08 33.06 9.36
C LEU A 65 15.06 31.55 9.61
N ASN A 66 15.95 30.82 8.94
CA ASN A 66 16.04 29.38 9.04
C ASN A 66 17.40 28.97 9.60
N ASN A 67 17.42 28.28 10.73
CA ASN A 67 18.59 27.85 11.47
C ASN A 67 19.64 28.97 11.64
N CYS A 68 19.17 30.20 11.85
CA CYS A 68 20.03 31.37 11.98
C CYS A 68 20.47 31.58 13.44
N THR A 69 21.58 32.28 13.62
CA THR A 69 22.02 32.77 14.94
C THR A 69 22.07 34.29 14.92
N VAL A 70 21.11 34.94 15.55
CA VAL A 70 21.10 36.38 15.80
C VAL A 70 21.72 36.64 17.16
N ASN A 71 22.94 37.18 17.17
CA ASN A 71 23.71 37.46 18.37
C ASN A 71 24.01 38.96 18.48
N VAL A 72 23.00 39.74 18.85
CA VAL A 72 23.11 41.21 18.97
C VAL A 72 23.05 41.72 20.40
N GLY A 73 22.87 40.86 21.40
CA GLY A 73 22.68 41.22 22.81
C GLY A 73 21.23 41.56 23.20
N GLU A 74 20.80 41.07 24.38
CA GLU A 74 19.38 41.01 24.79
C GLU A 74 18.69 42.39 24.87
N ASP A 75 19.48 43.43 25.17
CA ASP A 75 19.00 44.81 25.29
C ASP A 75 18.86 45.53 23.95
N ASN A 76 19.31 44.93 22.85
CA ASN A 76 19.32 45.55 21.53
C ASN A 76 18.13 45.11 20.68
N VAL A 77 17.66 46.03 19.83
CA VAL A 77 16.69 45.73 18.77
C VAL A 77 17.46 45.14 17.60
N PHE A 78 17.25 43.87 17.32
CA PHE A 78 17.79 43.22 16.12
C PHE A 78 17.09 43.76 14.86
N LEU A 79 15.76 43.83 14.90
CA LEU A 79 14.94 44.04 13.72
C LEU A 79 13.70 44.90 14.02
N ASP A 80 13.60 46.03 13.33
CA ASP A 80 12.35 46.77 13.17
C ASP A 80 11.56 46.16 12.00
N ASN A 81 10.47 45.47 12.32
CA ASN A 81 9.66 44.73 11.36
C ASN A 81 8.39 45.49 10.98
N LEU A 82 8.34 45.97 9.74
CA LEU A 82 7.16 46.53 9.08
C LEU A 82 6.52 45.56 8.08
N GLY A 83 7.12 44.36 7.88
CA GLY A 83 6.69 43.33 6.95
C GLY A 83 6.26 42.04 7.65
N THR A 84 6.52 40.88 7.04
CA THR A 84 6.29 39.57 7.68
C THR A 84 7.61 38.85 7.94
N VAL A 85 7.79 38.32 9.14
CA VAL A 85 8.95 37.50 9.53
C VAL A 85 8.48 36.09 9.85
N TYR A 86 9.20 35.09 9.36
CA TYR A 86 9.05 33.68 9.74
C TYR A 86 10.34 33.22 10.40
N VAL A 87 10.25 32.72 11.62
CA VAL A 87 11.38 32.25 12.42
C VAL A 87 11.22 30.74 12.60
N ASP A 88 12.14 29.96 12.05
CA ASP A 88 12.14 28.52 12.25
C ASP A 88 12.50 28.15 13.70
N LYS A 89 12.17 26.93 14.10
CA LYS A 89 12.39 26.45 15.47
C LYS A 89 13.88 26.36 15.87
N ASN A 90 14.78 26.35 14.89
CA ASN A 90 16.22 26.22 15.13
C ASN A 90 16.93 27.58 15.23
N THR A 91 16.25 28.67 14.86
CA THR A 91 16.80 30.01 14.89
C THR A 91 16.89 30.52 16.32
N LYS A 92 18.11 30.93 16.71
CA LYS A 92 18.40 31.49 18.04
C LYS A 92 18.54 33.00 17.94
N ILE A 93 17.81 33.73 18.77
CA ILE A 93 17.81 35.20 18.77
C ILE A 93 18.10 35.70 20.17
N THR A 94 19.21 36.41 20.36
CA THR A 94 19.57 37.07 21.62
C THR A 94 19.31 38.58 21.55
N GLY A 95 18.21 39.03 20.95
CA GLY A 95 17.83 40.43 20.77
C GLY A 95 16.33 40.55 20.48
N GLN A 96 15.83 41.77 20.31
CA GLN A 96 14.39 42.00 20.15
C GLN A 96 14.00 42.18 18.68
N ILE A 97 12.88 41.58 18.28
CA ILE A 97 12.16 41.94 17.04
C ILE A 97 11.00 42.84 17.46
N ILE A 98 10.93 44.04 16.91
CA ILE A 98 9.83 44.98 17.15
C ILE A 98 8.94 45.02 15.92
N ASP A 99 7.70 44.55 16.06
CA ASP A 99 6.69 44.63 15.00
C ASP A 99 6.08 46.05 14.95
N ILE A 100 6.57 46.89 14.04
CA ILE A 100 6.09 48.25 13.76
C ILE A 100 5.09 48.20 12.59
N GLY A 101 3.97 47.51 12.81
CA GLY A 101 2.95 47.27 11.77
C GLY A 101 3.18 46.03 10.90
N GLY A 102 4.26 45.29 11.17
CA GLY A 102 4.50 43.94 10.64
C GLY A 102 3.95 42.82 11.52
N GLN A 103 4.26 41.57 11.16
CA GLN A 103 3.96 40.37 11.93
C GLN A 103 5.15 39.42 11.96
N THR A 104 5.51 38.94 13.16
CA THR A 104 6.50 37.87 13.33
C THR A 104 5.81 36.54 13.69
N ASN A 105 6.12 35.47 12.95
CA ASN A 105 5.60 34.12 13.15
C ASN A 105 6.73 33.19 13.57
N TYR A 106 6.62 32.61 14.77
CA TYR A 106 7.56 31.59 15.25
C TYR A 106 7.02 30.19 14.93
N GLU A 107 7.87 29.35 14.38
CA GLU A 107 7.60 27.92 14.27
C GLU A 107 7.52 27.30 15.69
N PRO A 108 6.50 26.48 16.00
CA PRO A 108 6.33 25.92 17.33
C PRO A 108 7.54 25.06 17.78
N THR A 109 7.95 25.24 19.04
CA THR A 109 9.12 24.61 19.69
C THR A 109 8.83 23.25 20.33
N TYR A 110 7.77 22.55 19.90
CA TYR A 110 7.37 21.31 20.54
C TYR A 110 8.35 20.18 20.24
N GLU A 111 8.98 19.65 21.30
CA GLU A 111 9.80 18.45 21.24
C GLU A 111 8.93 17.20 21.48
N PRO A 112 8.91 16.23 20.54
CA PRO A 112 8.18 14.98 20.72
C PRO A 112 8.58 14.24 21.98
N LYS A 113 7.60 13.67 22.68
CA LYS A 113 7.81 12.90 23.91
C LYS A 113 7.29 11.48 23.78
N THR A 114 7.74 10.61 24.68
CA THR A 114 7.18 9.28 24.87
C THR A 114 6.08 9.31 25.93
N ILE A 115 4.92 8.73 25.62
CA ILE A 115 3.72 8.67 26.44
C ILE A 115 3.40 7.20 26.69
N VAL A 116 3.35 6.78 27.96
CA VAL A 116 3.04 5.40 28.32
C VAL A 116 1.52 5.19 28.36
N VAL A 117 1.03 4.35 27.44
CA VAL A 117 -0.38 3.98 27.30
C VAL A 117 -0.59 2.60 27.90
N THR A 118 -1.34 2.55 29.01
CA THR A 118 -1.73 1.32 29.71
C THR A 118 -3.25 1.25 29.79
N ASN A 119 -3.79 0.13 30.26
CA ASN A 119 -5.23 -0.02 30.46
C ASN A 119 -5.83 1.07 31.37
N ARG A 120 -5.01 1.66 32.27
CA ARG A 120 -5.43 2.74 33.17
C ARG A 120 -5.33 4.13 32.55
N THR A 121 -4.36 4.34 31.66
CA THR A 121 -4.02 5.67 31.14
C THR A 121 -4.59 5.95 29.75
N VAL A 122 -5.05 4.93 29.01
CA VAL A 122 -5.60 5.07 27.65
C VAL A 122 -6.65 6.18 27.53
N LYS A 123 -7.56 6.30 28.52
CA LYS A 123 -8.62 7.33 28.57
C LYS A 123 -8.14 8.78 28.64
N PHE A 124 -6.87 9.03 28.97
CA PHE A 124 -6.30 10.39 28.99
C PHE A 124 -5.80 10.80 27.60
N TYR A 125 -5.40 9.82 26.80
CA TYR A 125 -4.77 10.05 25.50
C TYR A 125 -5.72 9.82 24.34
N PHE A 126 -6.77 9.03 24.55
CA PHE A 126 -7.86 8.82 23.61
C PHE A 126 -9.18 9.26 24.25
N ASP A 127 -9.94 10.10 23.54
CA ASP A 127 -11.26 10.57 23.91
C ASP A 127 -12.30 9.48 23.65
N LEU A 128 -12.41 8.52 24.58
CA LEU A 128 -13.26 7.33 24.44
C LEU A 128 -14.75 7.66 24.34
N ASP A 129 -15.16 8.85 24.76
CA ASP A 129 -16.54 9.33 24.66
C ASP A 129 -16.84 10.01 23.31
N ASN A 130 -15.80 10.38 22.55
CA ASN A 130 -15.91 11.10 21.29
C ASN A 130 -15.05 10.46 20.19
N ASP A 131 -15.53 9.31 19.69
CA ASP A 131 -14.94 8.57 18.57
C ASP A 131 -13.49 8.10 18.82
N GLY A 132 -13.05 8.06 20.08
CA GLY A 132 -11.74 7.55 20.47
C GLY A 132 -10.58 8.36 19.89
N LYS A 133 -10.75 9.64 19.56
CA LYS A 133 -9.68 10.46 18.93
C LYS A 133 -8.56 10.80 19.91
N LEU A 134 -7.35 11.04 19.41
CA LEU A 134 -6.25 11.50 20.24
C LEU A 134 -6.57 12.86 20.88
N THR A 135 -6.43 12.97 22.20
CA THR A 135 -6.71 14.19 22.96
C THR A 135 -5.65 15.27 22.70
N ALA A 136 -5.85 16.46 23.26
CA ALA A 136 -4.86 17.54 23.21
C ALA A 136 -3.55 17.22 23.98
N LEU A 137 -3.51 16.13 24.76
CA LEU A 137 -2.30 15.72 25.49
C LEU A 137 -1.26 15.01 24.61
N VAL A 138 -1.68 14.59 23.42
CA VAL A 138 -0.85 13.95 22.39
C VAL A 138 -0.65 14.93 21.24
N ASN A 139 0.60 15.18 20.88
CA ASN A 139 0.97 16.07 19.78
C ASN A 139 1.53 15.28 18.59
N PRO A 140 1.45 15.83 17.38
CA PRO A 140 2.17 15.30 16.22
C PRO A 140 3.64 14.98 16.55
N GLY A 141 4.11 13.79 16.16
CA GLY A 141 5.46 13.29 16.38
C GLY A 141 5.66 12.52 17.68
N ASP A 142 4.74 12.61 18.65
CA ASP A 142 4.84 11.86 19.91
C ASP A 142 4.92 10.35 19.70
N THR A 143 5.55 9.67 20.66
CA THR A 143 5.58 8.21 20.72
C THR A 143 4.59 7.72 21.78
N LEU A 144 3.60 6.94 21.38
CA LEU A 144 2.68 6.23 22.27
C LEU A 144 3.24 4.83 22.53
N ASP A 145 3.79 4.62 23.72
CA ASP A 145 4.32 3.34 24.15
C ASP A 145 3.21 2.55 24.86
N PHE A 146 2.61 1.60 24.15
CA PHE A 146 1.57 0.72 24.69
C PHE A 146 2.22 -0.39 25.53
N GLN A 147 1.70 -0.60 26.73
CA GLN A 147 2.19 -1.60 27.66
C GLN A 147 1.04 -2.40 28.27
N GLY A 148 1.18 -3.73 28.24
CA GLY A 148 0.18 -4.69 28.68
C GLY A 148 -1.09 -4.70 27.82
N THR A 149 -2.16 -5.31 28.36
CA THR A 149 -3.44 -5.44 27.66
C THR A 149 -4.35 -4.23 27.89
N ILE A 150 -4.80 -3.60 26.81
CA ILE A 150 -5.85 -2.60 26.77
C ILE A 150 -7.18 -3.31 26.48
N PHE A 151 -8.02 -3.48 27.51
CA PHE A 151 -9.29 -4.20 27.44
C PHE A 151 -10.24 -3.80 28.56
N GLY A 152 -11.55 -3.83 28.30
CA GLY A 152 -12.59 -3.68 29.33
C GLY A 152 -12.67 -2.30 29.96
N VAL A 153 -12.05 -1.28 29.35
CA VAL A 153 -12.18 0.11 29.78
C VAL A 153 -13.56 0.63 29.37
N PRO A 154 -14.28 1.37 30.24
CA PRO A 154 -15.57 1.96 29.89
C PRO A 154 -15.49 2.75 28.58
N ASN A 155 -16.46 2.55 27.69
CA ASN A 155 -16.55 3.18 26.36
C ASN A 155 -15.39 2.88 25.40
N LEU A 156 -14.53 1.91 25.69
CA LEU A 156 -13.48 1.44 24.79
C LEU A 156 -14.07 0.67 23.61
N LYS A 157 -14.44 1.41 22.56
CA LYS A 157 -14.92 0.87 21.29
C LYS A 157 -13.99 1.23 20.13
N LYS A 158 -13.31 2.36 20.24
CA LYS A 158 -12.46 2.88 19.18
C LYS A 158 -11.22 3.54 19.76
N LEU A 159 -10.08 3.32 19.10
CA LEU A 159 -8.86 4.09 19.28
C LEU A 159 -8.51 4.69 17.91
N CYS A 160 -8.68 6.00 17.76
CA CYS A 160 -8.60 6.73 16.49
C CYS A 160 -7.37 7.63 16.47
N VAL A 161 -6.35 7.20 15.73
CA VAL A 161 -5.14 7.96 15.47
C VAL A 161 -5.42 8.98 14.37
N ASN A 162 -5.63 10.23 14.78
CA ASN A 162 -5.91 11.38 13.93
C ASN A 162 -4.78 12.44 13.97
N LYS A 163 -3.57 12.01 14.32
CA LYS A 163 -2.32 12.79 14.33
C LYS A 163 -1.17 11.86 13.94
N PRO A 164 -0.13 12.32 13.23
CA PRO A 164 1.05 11.51 12.96
C PRO A 164 1.76 11.20 14.29
N VAL A 165 1.88 9.93 14.66
CA VAL A 165 2.55 9.49 15.89
C VAL A 165 3.36 8.23 15.63
N ASN A 166 4.27 7.91 16.54
CA ASN A 166 4.88 6.58 16.61
C ASN A 166 4.15 5.76 17.67
N ILE A 167 3.89 4.49 17.42
CA ILE A 167 3.21 3.59 18.34
C ILE A 167 4.09 2.35 18.49
N ILE A 168 4.49 2.05 19.72
CA ILE A 168 5.42 0.96 20.03
C ILE A 168 4.92 0.13 21.20
N SER A 169 5.54 -1.03 21.41
CA SER A 169 5.54 -1.73 22.70
C SER A 169 6.98 -1.94 23.17
N SER A 170 7.45 -1.10 24.07
CA SER A 170 8.80 -1.24 24.65
C SER A 170 8.93 -2.50 25.52
N THR A 171 7.82 -2.96 26.09
CA THR A 171 7.69 -4.16 26.93
C THR A 171 7.42 -5.43 26.14
N GLN A 172 7.14 -5.33 24.83
CA GLN A 172 6.81 -6.47 23.95
C GLN A 172 5.57 -7.26 24.37
N ASP A 173 4.68 -6.64 25.15
CA ASP A 173 3.47 -7.27 25.71
C ASP A 173 2.19 -6.49 25.39
N ALA A 174 2.26 -5.47 24.53
CA ALA A 174 1.10 -4.67 24.16
C ALA A 174 0.06 -5.52 23.42
N VAL A 175 -1.14 -5.61 24.02
CA VAL A 175 -2.32 -6.20 23.39
C VAL A 175 -3.43 -5.16 23.40
N ILE A 176 -3.93 -4.79 22.23
CA ILE A 176 -5.15 -3.99 22.08
C ILE A 176 -6.28 -4.96 21.77
N ASP A 177 -7.19 -5.12 22.71
CA ASP A 177 -8.37 -5.98 22.58
C ASP A 177 -9.63 -5.13 22.81
N LEU A 178 -10.28 -4.78 21.70
CA LEU A 178 -11.52 -4.00 21.68
C LEU A 178 -12.77 -4.89 21.66
N ASN A 179 -12.61 -6.22 21.79
CA ASN A 179 -13.67 -7.21 21.74
C ASN A 179 -14.70 -6.91 20.65
N CYS A 180 -14.22 -6.85 19.41
CA CYS A 180 -14.99 -6.29 18.32
C CYS A 180 -16.29 -7.06 18.09
N THR A 181 -17.39 -6.33 18.22
CA THR A 181 -18.69 -6.72 17.68
C THR A 181 -18.80 -6.10 16.30
N ASN A 182 -18.99 -6.94 15.28
CA ASN A 182 -19.26 -6.49 13.92
C ASN A 182 -20.29 -5.35 13.86
N GLY A 183 -20.03 -4.39 12.98
CA GLY A 183 -21.04 -3.43 12.54
C GLY A 183 -21.81 -3.95 11.32
N ASP A 184 -21.81 -3.20 10.22
CA ASP A 184 -22.55 -3.52 9.00
C ASP A 184 -21.68 -4.13 7.89
N LEU A 185 -22.35 -4.78 6.94
CA LEU A 185 -21.71 -5.36 5.75
C LEU A 185 -21.31 -4.31 4.72
N SER A 186 -21.84 -3.08 4.80
CA SER A 186 -21.59 -2.02 3.82
C SER A 186 -20.31 -1.23 4.11
N GLY A 187 -19.68 -1.45 5.27
CA GLY A 187 -18.49 -0.72 5.70
C GLY A 187 -18.77 0.70 6.19
N ALA A 188 -20.04 1.08 6.36
CA ALA A 188 -20.43 2.38 6.92
C ALA A 188 -20.24 2.39 8.45
N ASN A 189 -20.42 1.23 9.08
CA ASN A 189 -20.08 0.99 10.47
C ASN A 189 -19.20 -0.26 10.56
N PRO A 190 -17.87 -0.12 10.61
CA PRO A 190 -16.98 -1.29 10.68
C PRO A 190 -17.06 -2.03 12.03
N GLY A 191 -17.58 -1.41 13.10
CA GLY A 191 -17.60 -1.96 14.45
C GLY A 191 -16.51 -1.37 15.35
N ASN A 192 -16.04 -2.13 16.34
CA ASN A 192 -14.97 -1.66 17.22
C ASN A 192 -13.61 -1.76 16.52
N MET A 193 -12.83 -0.68 16.53
CA MET A 193 -11.65 -0.58 15.68
C MET A 193 -10.50 0.21 16.30
N PHE A 194 -9.29 -0.20 15.95
CA PHE A 194 -8.12 0.67 15.97
C PHE A 194 -8.01 1.31 14.59
N ALA A 195 -8.18 2.64 14.51
CA ALA A 195 -8.23 3.37 13.26
C ALA A 195 -7.04 4.32 13.10
N ILE A 196 -6.47 4.38 11.90
CA ILE A 196 -5.58 5.46 11.47
C ILE A 196 -6.28 6.17 10.31
N VAL A 197 -6.67 7.41 10.55
CA VAL A 197 -7.45 8.22 9.59
C VAL A 197 -6.55 9.17 8.82
N LYS A 198 -7.14 9.97 7.92
CA LYS A 198 -6.43 10.93 7.06
C LYS A 198 -5.45 11.83 7.82
N GLU A 199 -5.88 12.40 8.93
CA GLU A 199 -5.06 13.28 9.76
C GLU A 199 -3.95 12.53 10.51
N GLY A 200 -4.04 11.20 10.59
CA GLY A 200 -3.04 10.29 11.14
C GLY A 200 -2.03 9.75 10.14
N ALA A 201 -2.00 10.27 8.90
CA ALA A 201 -0.96 9.93 7.91
C ALA A 201 0.45 10.07 8.50
N TYR A 202 1.41 9.29 8.01
CA TYR A 202 2.78 9.21 8.56
C TYR A 202 2.91 8.55 9.96
N THR A 203 1.86 7.89 10.44
CA THR A 203 1.94 7.08 11.67
C THR A 203 2.75 5.81 11.45
N ASN A 204 3.59 5.45 12.42
CA ASN A 204 4.30 4.18 12.46
C ASN A 204 3.80 3.34 13.64
N VAL A 205 3.52 2.07 13.43
CA VAL A 205 3.11 1.12 14.48
C VAL A 205 4.05 -0.07 14.48
N THR A 206 4.61 -0.41 15.64
CA THR A 206 5.56 -1.50 15.77
C THR A 206 5.38 -2.32 17.05
N GLY A 207 5.40 -3.65 16.92
CA GLY A 207 5.45 -4.56 18.08
C GLY A 207 4.15 -4.65 18.88
N VAL A 208 3.00 -4.26 18.31
CA VAL A 208 1.69 -4.29 18.97
C VAL A 208 0.85 -5.45 18.46
N THR A 209 0.17 -6.14 19.37
CA THR A 209 -0.83 -7.15 19.03
C THR A 209 -2.23 -6.54 19.05
N PHE A 210 -2.97 -6.68 17.97
CA PHE A 210 -4.39 -6.39 17.86
C PHE A 210 -5.15 -7.73 17.95
N HIS A 211 -5.84 -7.95 19.06
CA HIS A 211 -6.62 -9.17 19.29
C HIS A 211 -8.11 -8.85 19.20
N ASN A 212 -8.87 -9.62 18.42
CA ASN A 212 -10.31 -9.42 18.17
C ASN A 212 -10.66 -7.93 17.95
N THR A 213 -9.81 -7.25 17.20
CA THR A 213 -9.87 -5.81 16.98
C THR A 213 -9.72 -5.55 15.50
N GLN A 214 -10.62 -4.76 14.92
CA GLN A 214 -10.47 -4.38 13.53
C GLN A 214 -9.38 -3.32 13.38
N LEU A 215 -8.44 -3.54 12.47
CA LEU A 215 -7.41 -2.59 12.11
C LEU A 215 -7.82 -1.83 10.85
N TRP A 216 -8.04 -0.52 10.98
CA TRP A 216 -8.74 0.29 9.99
C TRP A 216 -7.90 1.48 9.52
N LEU A 217 -7.30 1.37 8.35
CA LEU A 217 -6.53 2.45 7.72
C LEU A 217 -7.41 3.10 6.66
N TYR A 218 -7.89 4.32 6.92
CA TYR A 218 -8.96 4.94 6.13
C TYR A 218 -8.55 6.30 5.59
N ASN A 219 -8.50 6.40 4.24
CA ASN A 219 -8.11 7.62 3.52
C ASN A 219 -6.81 8.23 4.07
N THR A 220 -5.83 7.37 4.37
CA THR A 220 -4.57 7.76 5.01
C THR A 220 -3.39 7.40 4.11
N ASN A 221 -2.21 7.93 4.42
CA ASN A 221 -1.04 7.66 3.61
C ASN A 221 0.26 7.61 4.42
N HIS A 222 1.29 6.98 3.85
CA HIS A 222 2.63 6.85 4.44
C HIS A 222 2.61 6.20 5.84
N VAL A 223 1.66 5.32 6.10
CA VAL A 223 1.57 4.56 7.36
C VAL A 223 2.46 3.32 7.27
N ILE A 224 3.19 3.01 8.33
CA ILE A 224 3.97 1.78 8.45
C ILE A 224 3.40 0.93 9.58
N LEU A 225 3.04 -0.31 9.26
CA LEU A 225 2.77 -1.39 10.22
C LEU A 225 3.95 -2.37 10.13
N ASP A 226 4.77 -2.45 11.17
CA ASP A 226 5.98 -3.28 11.19
C ASP A 226 5.95 -4.21 12.40
N ASN A 227 6.16 -5.50 12.20
CA ASN A 227 6.22 -6.46 13.33
C ASN A 227 5.00 -6.37 14.25
N ILE A 228 3.80 -6.21 13.67
CA ILE A 228 2.55 -6.27 14.43
C ILE A 228 1.97 -7.69 14.36
N SER A 229 1.03 -7.99 15.26
CA SER A 229 0.18 -9.17 15.14
C SER A 229 -1.28 -8.74 15.05
N ALA A 230 -2.03 -9.17 14.04
CA ALA A 230 -3.48 -8.96 13.96
C ALA A 230 -4.18 -10.33 14.01
N ILE A 231 -4.81 -10.61 15.14
CA ILE A 231 -5.32 -11.94 15.51
C ILE A 231 -6.82 -11.84 15.74
N VAL A 232 -7.60 -12.62 15.01
CA VAL A 232 -9.04 -12.79 15.22
C VAL A 232 -9.34 -14.27 15.43
N GLU A 233 -9.98 -14.58 16.55
CA GLU A 233 -10.31 -15.94 16.96
C GLU A 233 -11.75 -16.04 17.43
N ASP A 234 -12.54 -16.82 16.69
CA ASP A 234 -13.93 -17.16 17.01
C ASP A 234 -14.80 -15.91 17.27
N HIS A 235 -14.46 -14.81 16.58
CA HIS A 235 -15.16 -13.53 16.60
C HIS A 235 -15.40 -13.04 15.18
N THR A 236 -16.58 -12.50 14.94
CA THR A 236 -16.87 -11.86 13.66
C THR A 236 -16.31 -10.44 13.68
N VAL A 237 -15.19 -10.25 12.98
CA VAL A 237 -14.48 -8.97 12.83
C VAL A 237 -14.35 -8.64 11.36
N GLY A 238 -14.71 -7.41 10.98
CA GLY A 238 -14.49 -6.89 9.63
C GLY A 238 -15.47 -7.41 8.57
N SER A 239 -16.71 -7.74 8.94
CA SER A 239 -17.73 -8.16 7.97
C SER A 239 -17.87 -7.18 6.80
N GLY A 240 -17.77 -7.71 5.58
CA GLY A 240 -17.82 -6.95 4.33
C GLY A 240 -16.56 -6.15 3.98
N VAL A 241 -15.61 -5.98 4.90
CA VAL A 241 -14.51 -5.01 4.72
C VAL A 241 -13.12 -5.52 5.10
N GLY A 242 -13.04 -6.69 5.75
CA GLY A 242 -11.82 -7.32 6.24
C GLY A 242 -11.43 -6.92 7.67
N GLN A 243 -10.77 -7.82 8.39
CA GLN A 243 -10.29 -7.55 9.76
C GLN A 243 -9.17 -6.50 9.79
N THR A 244 -8.31 -6.48 8.77
CA THR A 244 -7.30 -5.44 8.55
C THR A 244 -7.59 -4.86 7.18
N SER A 245 -7.95 -3.57 7.13
CA SER A 245 -8.42 -2.93 5.91
C SER A 245 -7.68 -1.62 5.66
N ILE A 246 -6.93 -1.58 4.55
CA ILE A 246 -6.33 -0.37 3.98
C ILE A 246 -7.29 0.10 2.89
N ARG A 247 -7.99 1.21 3.11
CA ARG A 247 -9.13 1.53 2.23
C ARG A 247 -9.39 3.00 2.01
N ALA A 248 -10.32 3.25 1.08
CA ALA A 248 -10.87 4.57 0.76
C ALA A 248 -9.78 5.57 0.32
N ASN A 249 -9.09 5.24 -0.78
CA ASN A 249 -8.01 6.02 -1.37
C ASN A 249 -6.76 6.14 -0.47
N SER A 250 -6.49 5.10 0.31
CA SER A 250 -5.25 5.05 1.11
C SER A 250 -4.06 4.75 0.20
N SER A 251 -2.89 5.32 0.50
CA SER A 251 -1.71 5.13 -0.37
C SER A 251 -0.38 5.10 0.37
N TYR A 252 0.64 4.48 -0.23
CA TYR A 252 1.99 4.38 0.37
C TYR A 252 1.99 3.75 1.77
N VAL A 253 1.02 2.86 2.04
CA VAL A 253 0.98 2.10 3.29
C VAL A 253 1.90 0.89 3.15
N THR A 254 2.79 0.70 4.12
CA THR A 254 3.68 -0.47 4.18
C THR A 254 3.30 -1.35 5.36
N VAL A 255 3.00 -2.62 5.08
CA VAL A 255 2.78 -3.67 6.08
C VAL A 255 3.91 -4.68 5.93
N LYS A 256 4.75 -4.79 6.95
CA LYS A 256 5.93 -5.65 6.89
C LYS A 256 6.20 -6.43 8.16
N ASN A 257 6.88 -7.57 8.01
CA ASN A 257 7.32 -8.43 9.11
C ASN A 257 6.20 -8.83 10.09
N SER A 258 4.94 -8.81 9.63
CA SER A 258 3.78 -8.89 10.51
C SER A 258 3.08 -10.24 10.43
N TYR A 259 2.35 -10.58 11.48
CA TYR A 259 1.59 -11.82 11.60
C TYR A 259 0.09 -11.54 11.57
N PHE A 260 -0.63 -12.19 10.66
CA PHE A 260 -2.07 -12.12 10.55
C PHE A 260 -2.65 -13.52 10.77
N TYR A 261 -3.55 -13.65 11.72
CA TYR A 261 -4.23 -14.91 12.00
C TYR A 261 -5.73 -14.68 12.10
N THR A 262 -6.49 -15.51 11.42
CA THR A 262 -7.94 -15.45 11.41
C THR A 262 -8.49 -16.85 11.55
N ARG A 263 -9.31 -17.07 12.57
CA ARG A 263 -10.08 -18.31 12.75
C ARG A 263 -11.55 -18.02 12.93
N ASN A 264 -12.40 -18.70 12.16
CA ASN A 264 -13.86 -18.69 12.30
C ASN A 264 -14.47 -17.28 12.42
N ASN A 265 -14.02 -16.34 11.60
CA ASN A 265 -14.47 -14.95 11.69
C ASN A 265 -15.75 -14.65 10.90
N GLY A 266 -16.45 -15.68 10.41
CA GLY A 266 -17.68 -15.54 9.65
C GLY A 266 -17.47 -15.21 8.17
N GLY A 267 -16.29 -15.48 7.62
CA GLY A 267 -16.02 -15.30 6.18
C GLY A 267 -15.44 -13.94 5.80
N SER A 268 -15.04 -13.11 6.77
CA SER A 268 -14.38 -11.83 6.48
C SER A 268 -12.93 -12.08 6.05
N SER A 269 -12.42 -11.26 5.12
CA SER A 269 -11.05 -11.38 4.63
C SER A 269 -10.02 -10.94 5.69
N THR A 270 -8.81 -11.48 5.60
CA THR A 270 -7.76 -11.31 6.60
C THR A 270 -7.03 -9.97 6.44
N LEU A 271 -6.47 -9.71 5.26
CA LEU A 271 -5.76 -8.47 4.93
C LEU A 271 -6.29 -7.90 3.61
N VAL A 272 -6.87 -6.71 3.67
CA VAL A 272 -7.62 -6.11 2.57
C VAL A 272 -7.01 -4.78 2.14
N ILE A 273 -6.90 -4.59 0.83
CA ILE A 273 -6.67 -3.29 0.18
C ILE A 273 -7.94 -2.97 -0.63
N ALA A 274 -8.72 -1.98 -0.20
CA ALA A 274 -9.98 -1.61 -0.85
C ALA A 274 -9.93 -0.17 -1.39
N TRP A 275 -9.65 -0.02 -2.69
CA TRP A 275 -9.25 1.24 -3.30
C TRP A 275 -8.04 1.84 -2.57
N GLY A 276 -6.92 1.11 -2.59
CA GLY A 276 -5.64 1.59 -2.09
C GLY A 276 -4.52 1.41 -3.11
N ASP A 277 -3.64 2.39 -3.21
CA ASP A 277 -2.64 2.49 -4.29
C ASP A 277 -1.23 2.59 -3.72
N TYR A 278 -0.24 2.06 -4.43
CA TYR A 278 1.18 2.10 -4.02
C TYR A 278 1.43 1.50 -2.62
N CYS A 279 0.59 0.55 -2.18
CA CYS A 279 0.76 -0.11 -0.89
C CYS A 279 1.69 -1.32 -1.03
N THR A 280 2.45 -1.62 0.03
CA THR A 280 3.40 -2.72 0.06
C THR A 280 3.06 -3.68 1.20
N LEU A 281 2.78 -4.93 0.88
CA LEU A 281 2.63 -6.04 1.81
C LEU A 281 3.84 -6.95 1.64
N VAL A 282 4.82 -6.87 2.54
CA VAL A 282 6.10 -7.59 2.40
C VAL A 282 6.51 -8.40 3.63
N ASN A 283 6.97 -9.64 3.41
CA ASN A 283 7.51 -10.48 4.48
C ASN A 283 6.51 -10.67 5.64
N ASN A 284 5.23 -10.84 5.34
CA ASN A 284 4.20 -11.13 6.33
C ASN A 284 3.83 -12.61 6.32
N THR A 285 3.31 -13.09 7.44
CA THR A 285 2.65 -14.40 7.54
C THR A 285 1.16 -14.20 7.71
N CYS A 286 0.34 -14.85 6.88
CA CYS A 286 -1.11 -14.73 6.88
C CYS A 286 -1.75 -16.12 6.95
N VAL A 287 -2.50 -16.39 8.02
CA VAL A 287 -3.03 -17.72 8.34
C VAL A 287 -4.55 -17.63 8.49
N GLY A 288 -5.27 -18.48 7.77
CA GLY A 288 -6.72 -18.64 7.85
C GLY A 288 -7.12 -20.04 8.28
N GLU A 289 -8.02 -20.16 9.24
CA GLU A 289 -8.54 -21.44 9.74
C GLU A 289 -10.07 -21.44 9.87
N GLY A 290 -10.69 -22.55 9.44
CA GLY A 290 -12.15 -22.70 9.51
C GLY A 290 -12.89 -21.75 8.57
N ASN A 291 -13.97 -21.12 9.05
CA ASN A 291 -14.79 -20.23 8.22
C ASN A 291 -14.20 -18.81 8.14
N VAL A 292 -13.41 -18.56 7.10
CA VAL A 292 -12.70 -17.30 6.84
C VAL A 292 -12.83 -16.87 5.37
N GLY A 293 -12.66 -15.58 5.11
CA GLY A 293 -12.59 -15.04 3.76
C GLY A 293 -11.21 -15.15 3.14
N ASN A 294 -10.95 -14.39 2.09
CA ASN A 294 -9.65 -14.31 1.42
C ASN A 294 -8.51 -13.95 2.38
N LEU A 295 -7.31 -14.49 2.18
CA LEU A 295 -6.15 -14.17 3.01
C LEU A 295 -5.61 -12.78 2.67
N ILE A 296 -5.38 -12.49 1.39
CA ILE A 296 -5.05 -11.15 0.89
C ILE A 296 -6.04 -10.77 -0.21
N TYR A 297 -6.65 -9.59 -0.11
CA TYR A 297 -7.70 -9.16 -1.04
C TYR A 297 -7.56 -7.71 -1.47
N LEU A 298 -7.28 -7.49 -2.75
CA LEU A 298 -7.48 -6.21 -3.44
C LEU A 298 -8.92 -6.17 -3.96
N THR A 299 -9.70 -5.16 -3.56
CA THR A 299 -11.14 -5.12 -3.83
C THR A 299 -11.67 -3.70 -4.06
N THR A 300 -12.85 -3.63 -4.65
CA THR A 300 -13.68 -2.42 -4.75
C THR A 300 -14.98 -2.54 -3.93
N TYR A 301 -15.16 -3.64 -3.18
CA TYR A 301 -16.35 -3.82 -2.35
C TYR A 301 -16.38 -2.86 -1.17
N ASN A 302 -17.60 -2.35 -0.93
CA ASN A 302 -17.93 -1.54 0.25
C ASN A 302 -17.06 -0.30 0.39
N VAL A 303 -16.65 0.27 -0.76
CA VAL A 303 -15.91 1.52 -0.86
C VAL A 303 -16.42 2.28 -2.09
N GLU A 304 -16.63 3.59 -1.93
CA GLU A 304 -17.10 4.44 -3.01
C GLU A 304 -15.92 4.83 -3.91
N VAL A 305 -15.75 4.12 -5.02
CA VAL A 305 -14.73 4.42 -6.04
C VAL A 305 -15.33 5.37 -7.09
N PRO A 306 -14.78 6.58 -7.30
CA PRO A 306 -15.20 7.45 -8.40
C PRO A 306 -15.13 6.77 -9.77
N ARG A 307 -15.96 7.20 -10.71
CA ARG A 307 -15.87 6.71 -12.10
C ARG A 307 -14.60 7.21 -12.77
N ASN A 308 -14.06 6.42 -13.69
CA ASN A 308 -12.93 6.77 -14.56
C ASN A 308 -11.61 7.10 -13.82
N ILE A 309 -11.39 6.50 -12.66
CA ILE A 309 -10.09 6.54 -12.00
C ILE A 309 -9.43 5.17 -12.06
N THR A 310 -8.10 5.17 -11.91
CA THR A 310 -7.35 3.96 -11.60
C THR A 310 -7.44 3.73 -10.09
N TYR A 311 -7.59 2.48 -9.67
CA TYR A 311 -7.72 2.07 -8.29
C TYR A 311 -6.96 0.77 -8.08
N ASN A 312 -6.62 0.45 -6.84
CA ASN A 312 -5.86 -0.75 -6.50
C ASN A 312 -4.66 -0.91 -7.42
N SER A 313 -3.84 0.13 -7.51
CA SER A 313 -2.76 0.21 -8.50
C SER A 313 -1.38 0.27 -7.89
N HIS A 314 -0.43 -0.35 -8.60
CA HIS A 314 0.98 -0.40 -8.20
C HIS A 314 1.20 -0.95 -6.78
N ASN A 315 0.31 -1.82 -6.31
CA ASN A 315 0.51 -2.49 -5.03
C ASN A 315 1.49 -3.65 -5.18
N LEU A 316 2.26 -3.87 -4.13
CA LEU A 316 3.30 -4.88 -4.07
C LEU A 316 2.95 -5.91 -3.01
N ILE A 317 2.82 -7.18 -3.39
CA ILE A 317 2.58 -8.32 -2.50
C ILE A 317 3.81 -9.23 -2.60
N LEU A 318 4.77 -9.03 -1.70
CA LEU A 318 6.13 -9.53 -1.83
C LEU A 318 6.53 -10.48 -0.70
N ASN A 319 7.05 -11.66 -1.02
CA ASN A 319 7.69 -12.57 -0.05
C ASN A 319 6.82 -12.88 1.18
N ASN A 320 5.49 -12.95 1.02
CA ASN A 320 4.59 -13.32 2.10
C ASN A 320 4.42 -14.84 2.15
N THR A 321 4.12 -15.36 3.34
CA THR A 321 3.75 -16.76 3.56
C THR A 321 2.28 -16.84 3.92
N LEU A 322 1.50 -17.56 3.11
CA LEU A 322 0.06 -17.68 3.24
C LEU A 322 -0.31 -19.14 3.52
N HIS A 323 -1.04 -19.38 4.61
CA HIS A 323 -1.60 -20.68 4.95
C HIS A 323 -3.12 -20.56 5.05
N GLY A 324 -3.84 -21.13 4.10
CA GLY A 324 -5.30 -21.13 4.16
C GLY A 324 -5.87 -22.37 4.87
N PRO A 325 -7.19 -22.43 5.04
CA PRO A 325 -7.83 -23.54 5.74
C PRO A 325 -7.55 -24.89 5.05
N VAL A 326 -7.41 -25.94 5.86
CA VAL A 326 -7.11 -27.31 5.39
C VAL A 326 -8.18 -27.79 4.41
N GLN A 327 -9.45 -27.52 4.70
CA GLN A 327 -10.56 -27.76 3.78
C GLN A 327 -10.75 -26.55 2.89
N LYS A 328 -10.86 -26.78 1.58
CA LYS A 328 -11.21 -25.74 0.62
C LYS A 328 -12.52 -25.08 1.06
N ALA A 329 -12.50 -23.78 1.27
CA ALA A 329 -13.68 -22.95 1.42
C ALA A 329 -13.90 -22.15 0.14
N ASP A 330 -15.13 -22.12 -0.37
CA ASP A 330 -15.43 -21.44 -1.64
C ASP A 330 -15.24 -19.91 -1.57
N ILE A 331 -15.31 -19.36 -0.36
CA ILE A 331 -15.18 -17.92 -0.06
C ILE A 331 -13.77 -17.51 0.38
N CYS A 332 -12.82 -18.45 0.41
CA CYS A 332 -11.44 -18.19 0.81
C CYS A 332 -10.51 -18.50 -0.36
N TRP A 333 -9.83 -17.48 -0.87
CA TRP A 333 -8.70 -17.62 -1.80
C TRP A 333 -7.43 -17.05 -1.16
N GLY A 334 -6.26 -17.49 -1.65
CA GLY A 334 -4.97 -17.02 -1.16
C GLY A 334 -4.79 -15.51 -1.38
N ILE A 335 -4.65 -15.12 -2.65
CA ILE A 335 -4.51 -13.73 -3.07
C ILE A 335 -5.57 -13.43 -4.11
N VAL A 336 -6.30 -12.34 -3.94
CA VAL A 336 -7.33 -11.89 -4.87
C VAL A 336 -6.97 -10.50 -5.37
N LEU A 337 -6.90 -10.35 -6.69
CA LEU A 337 -6.49 -9.14 -7.38
C LEU A 337 -7.69 -8.36 -7.90
N SER A 338 -7.57 -7.04 -7.83
CA SER A 338 -8.44 -6.06 -8.46
C SER A 338 -7.57 -4.86 -8.81
N GLY A 339 -7.92 -4.10 -9.85
CA GLY A 339 -7.13 -2.95 -10.30
C GLY A 339 -5.92 -3.29 -11.18
N THR A 340 -5.00 -2.34 -11.29
CA THR A 340 -4.02 -2.27 -12.40
C THR A 340 -2.56 -2.30 -11.94
N ASP A 341 -1.65 -2.91 -12.69
CA ASP A 341 -0.19 -2.83 -12.48
C ASP A 341 0.29 -3.28 -11.09
N ASN A 342 -0.39 -4.26 -10.47
CA ASN A 342 0.06 -4.83 -9.20
C ASN A 342 1.09 -5.95 -9.43
N LEU A 343 1.94 -6.17 -8.42
CA LEU A 343 2.97 -7.21 -8.44
C LEU A 343 2.75 -8.22 -7.30
N VAL A 344 2.64 -9.49 -7.67
CA VAL A 344 2.64 -10.63 -6.73
C VAL A 344 3.93 -11.41 -6.93
N GLU A 345 4.88 -11.29 -6.01
CA GLU A 345 6.21 -11.86 -6.16
C GLU A 345 6.75 -12.58 -4.93
N GLY A 346 7.37 -13.74 -5.14
CA GLY A 346 8.16 -14.43 -4.11
C GLY A 346 7.33 -15.02 -2.97
N ASN A 347 6.01 -15.08 -3.10
CA ASN A 347 5.13 -15.56 -2.04
C ASN A 347 5.10 -17.10 -2.00
N ILE A 348 4.93 -17.64 -0.79
CA ILE A 348 4.60 -19.05 -0.57
C ILE A 348 3.11 -19.12 -0.23
N ILE A 349 2.36 -19.87 -1.02
CA ILE A 349 0.91 -20.03 -0.85
C ILE A 349 0.62 -21.51 -0.64
N ASP A 350 0.30 -21.87 0.60
CA ASP A 350 -0.07 -23.22 1.01
C ASP A 350 -1.58 -23.28 1.26
N PHE A 351 -2.32 -23.74 0.25
CA PHE A 351 -3.78 -23.71 0.27
C PHE A 351 -4.41 -24.75 -0.65
N ASN A 352 -5.61 -25.23 -0.31
CA ASN A 352 -6.43 -26.05 -1.19
C ASN A 352 -7.50 -25.17 -1.87
N GLY A 353 -7.30 -24.77 -3.13
CA GLY A 353 -8.28 -23.94 -3.85
C GLY A 353 -7.66 -22.97 -4.86
N ALA A 354 -8.13 -21.73 -4.90
CA ALA A 354 -7.52 -20.70 -5.75
C ALA A 354 -6.36 -20.03 -4.99
N GLY A 355 -5.15 -20.11 -5.54
CA GLY A 355 -3.95 -19.51 -4.95
C GLY A 355 -3.87 -18.02 -5.26
N VAL A 356 -3.84 -17.67 -6.55
CA VAL A 356 -3.95 -16.28 -7.01
C VAL A 356 -5.13 -16.18 -7.98
N ASN A 357 -6.08 -15.30 -7.69
CA ASN A 357 -7.29 -15.12 -8.48
C ASN A 357 -7.61 -13.63 -8.68
N VAL A 358 -8.65 -13.33 -9.46
CA VAL A 358 -9.21 -11.99 -9.63
C VAL A 358 -10.53 -11.86 -8.86
N GLN A 359 -10.85 -10.63 -8.46
CA GLN A 359 -12.14 -10.29 -7.88
C GLN A 359 -13.28 -10.66 -8.82
N TRP A 360 -14.34 -11.27 -8.28
CA TRP A 360 -15.60 -11.42 -9.00
C TRP A 360 -16.44 -10.14 -8.84
N GLY A 361 -16.96 -9.60 -9.94
CA GLY A 361 -17.81 -8.41 -9.93
C GLY A 361 -17.10 -7.10 -9.55
N SER A 362 -17.86 -6.00 -9.59
CA SER A 362 -17.46 -4.70 -9.04
C SER A 362 -18.24 -4.42 -7.77
N GLY A 363 -17.57 -3.82 -6.79
CA GLY A 363 -18.20 -3.32 -5.58
C GLY A 363 -18.64 -1.86 -5.63
N SER A 364 -18.46 -1.22 -6.79
CA SER A 364 -18.69 0.21 -7.02
C SER A 364 -19.62 0.42 -8.22
N GLY A 365 -20.74 1.12 -8.03
CA GLY A 365 -21.77 1.40 -9.05
C GLY A 365 -23.03 0.54 -8.95
N ASP A 366 -24.11 0.95 -9.64
CA ASP A 366 -25.51 0.52 -9.47
C ASP A 366 -25.85 -0.93 -9.90
N GLY A 367 -24.99 -1.91 -9.61
CA GLY A 367 -25.31 -3.31 -9.81
C GLY A 367 -24.12 -4.25 -9.67
N GLU A 368 -24.35 -5.40 -9.04
CA GLU A 368 -23.55 -6.58 -9.31
C GLU A 368 -23.62 -6.85 -10.82
N GLY A 369 -22.50 -6.80 -11.53
CA GLY A 369 -22.50 -7.15 -12.95
C GLY A 369 -21.40 -6.53 -13.80
N GLU A 370 -21.43 -5.23 -14.11
CA GLU A 370 -20.76 -4.78 -15.35
C GLU A 370 -20.10 -3.39 -15.33
N GLY A 371 -19.94 -2.74 -14.17
CA GLY A 371 -19.33 -1.42 -14.10
C GLY A 371 -18.05 -1.39 -13.28
N LEU A 372 -16.90 -1.18 -13.94
CA LEU A 372 -15.53 -1.00 -13.39
C LEU A 372 -14.65 -2.26 -13.40
N PHE A 373 -14.39 -2.84 -14.58
CA PHE A 373 -13.32 -3.83 -14.77
C PHE A 373 -12.13 -3.18 -15.47
N ASN A 374 -11.14 -2.71 -14.71
CA ASN A 374 -9.80 -2.55 -15.25
C ASN A 374 -8.82 -3.38 -14.43
N ILE A 375 -9.00 -4.70 -14.45
CA ILE A 375 -8.02 -5.64 -13.92
C ILE A 375 -7.04 -5.91 -15.06
N SER A 376 -5.90 -5.22 -15.06
CA SER A 376 -4.95 -5.26 -16.16
C SER A 376 -3.52 -4.96 -15.71
N GLY A 377 -2.53 -5.34 -16.51
CA GLY A 377 -1.12 -5.07 -16.23
C GLY A 377 -0.55 -5.78 -14.98
N ASN A 378 -1.31 -6.69 -14.36
CA ASN A 378 -0.88 -7.36 -13.14
C ASN A 378 0.16 -8.43 -13.45
N THR A 379 1.25 -8.45 -12.67
CA THR A 379 2.35 -9.41 -12.83
C THR A 379 2.41 -10.38 -11.66
N ILE A 380 2.52 -11.67 -11.96
CA ILE A 380 2.62 -12.74 -10.97
C ILE A 380 3.87 -13.55 -11.26
N ARG A 381 4.87 -13.49 -10.37
CA ARG A 381 6.16 -14.12 -10.63
C ARG A 381 6.86 -14.71 -9.43
N ASN A 382 7.72 -15.70 -9.67
CA ASN A 382 8.61 -16.27 -8.64
C ASN A 382 7.86 -16.79 -7.39
N ASN A 383 6.57 -17.15 -7.50
CA ASN A 383 5.78 -17.66 -6.38
C ASN A 383 5.85 -19.19 -6.30
N ILE A 384 5.68 -19.72 -5.09
CA ILE A 384 5.57 -21.16 -4.82
C ILE A 384 4.16 -21.44 -4.31
N LEU A 385 3.41 -22.23 -5.07
CA LEU A 385 2.04 -22.64 -4.79
C LEU A 385 2.04 -24.14 -4.47
N ILE A 386 1.64 -24.49 -3.25
CA ILE A 386 1.71 -25.86 -2.70
C ILE A 386 0.29 -26.42 -2.54
N ARG A 387 0.17 -27.75 -2.50
CA ARG A 387 -1.10 -28.50 -2.56
C ARG A 387 -1.81 -28.22 -3.88
N SER A 388 -3.14 -28.11 -3.86
CA SER A 388 -3.94 -27.96 -5.07
C SER A 388 -4.16 -26.49 -5.48
N CYS A 389 -3.40 -25.52 -4.95
CA CYS A 389 -3.65 -24.13 -5.32
C CYS A 389 -3.09 -23.75 -6.70
N GLY A 390 -3.90 -23.05 -7.49
CA GLY A 390 -3.57 -22.62 -8.85
C GLY A 390 -3.49 -21.10 -9.01
N ILE A 391 -3.09 -20.68 -10.21
CA ILE A 391 -3.11 -19.27 -10.65
C ILE A 391 -4.19 -19.12 -11.71
N SER A 392 -5.12 -18.19 -11.50
CA SER A 392 -6.19 -17.86 -12.46
C SER A 392 -6.37 -16.35 -12.67
N GLY A 393 -5.47 -15.54 -12.12
CA GLY A 393 -5.38 -14.11 -12.38
C GLY A 393 -4.04 -13.73 -13.01
N GLY A 394 -3.92 -12.46 -13.38
CA GLY A 394 -2.68 -11.86 -13.91
C GLY A 394 -2.62 -11.76 -15.43
N ASP A 395 -1.84 -10.79 -15.88
CA ASP A 395 -1.62 -10.48 -17.30
C ASP A 395 -0.26 -11.03 -17.77
N ILE A 396 0.74 -11.02 -16.87
CA ILE A 396 2.09 -11.54 -17.10
C ILE A 396 2.43 -12.52 -15.96
N ILE A 397 2.59 -13.80 -16.30
CA ILE A 397 2.71 -14.88 -15.32
C ILE A 397 3.99 -15.69 -15.59
N TYR A 398 4.99 -15.64 -14.71
CA TYR A 398 6.24 -16.35 -15.00
C TYR A 398 7.07 -16.80 -13.80
N ASN A 399 7.91 -17.81 -14.03
CA ASN A 399 8.78 -18.38 -13.00
C ASN A 399 8.03 -18.86 -11.74
N ASN A 400 6.74 -19.21 -11.86
CA ASN A 400 5.99 -19.76 -10.73
C ASN A 400 6.14 -21.27 -10.69
N TYR A 401 6.17 -21.82 -9.47
CA TYR A 401 6.09 -23.25 -9.22
C TYR A 401 4.73 -23.58 -8.61
N ILE A 402 3.94 -24.41 -9.31
CA ILE A 402 2.59 -24.81 -8.93
C ILE A 402 2.58 -26.33 -8.77
N GLU A 403 2.56 -26.82 -7.52
CA GLU A 403 2.78 -28.22 -7.20
C GLU A 403 1.69 -29.14 -7.76
N ASN A 404 0.44 -29.06 -7.26
CA ASN A 404 -0.68 -29.89 -7.72
C ASN A 404 -1.86 -29.06 -8.23
N GLY A 405 -1.60 -27.80 -8.61
CA GLY A 405 -2.61 -26.87 -9.13
C GLY A 405 -2.55 -26.67 -10.65
N THR A 406 -3.50 -25.89 -11.13
CA THR A 406 -3.61 -25.49 -12.54
C THR A 406 -3.14 -24.05 -12.73
N LEU A 407 -2.35 -23.84 -13.77
CA LEU A 407 -2.10 -22.52 -14.36
C LEU A 407 -3.20 -22.22 -15.38
N ARG A 408 -4.09 -21.28 -15.09
CA ARG A 408 -5.13 -20.83 -16.01
C ARG A 408 -4.70 -19.52 -16.67
N VAL A 409 -4.57 -19.54 -17.99
CA VAL A 409 -4.11 -18.41 -18.80
C VAL A 409 -5.29 -17.87 -19.60
N SER A 410 -5.66 -16.62 -19.35
CA SER A 410 -6.75 -15.90 -20.00
C SER A 410 -6.25 -14.51 -20.37
N ASN A 411 -6.29 -14.16 -21.65
CA ASN A 411 -5.80 -12.88 -22.18
C ASN A 411 -4.43 -12.45 -21.60
N SER A 412 -3.49 -13.39 -21.50
CA SER A 412 -2.24 -13.21 -20.74
C SER A 412 -1.05 -13.91 -21.39
N VAL A 413 0.14 -13.50 -20.96
CA VAL A 413 1.40 -14.11 -21.35
C VAL A 413 1.95 -14.91 -20.17
N ALA A 414 2.14 -16.22 -20.36
CA ALA A 414 2.64 -17.12 -19.35
C ALA A 414 3.92 -17.85 -19.78
N TYR A 415 5.02 -17.71 -19.03
CA TYR A 415 6.29 -18.35 -19.40
C TYR A 415 7.17 -18.81 -18.25
N ASN A 416 8.03 -19.81 -18.49
CA ASN A 416 8.95 -20.37 -17.48
C ASN A 416 8.26 -20.86 -16.19
N ASN A 417 6.97 -21.20 -16.24
CA ASN A 417 6.27 -21.77 -15.10
C ASN A 417 6.42 -23.29 -15.09
N THR A 418 6.36 -23.87 -13.90
CA THR A 418 6.14 -25.31 -13.70
C THR A 418 4.77 -25.50 -13.06
N ALA A 419 3.88 -26.25 -13.69
CA ALA A 419 2.53 -26.50 -13.18
C ALA A 419 2.10 -27.94 -13.40
N THR A 420 1.16 -28.43 -12.60
CA THR A 420 0.54 -29.74 -12.85
C THR A 420 -0.48 -29.66 -13.98
N GLY A 421 -1.36 -28.68 -13.99
CA GLY A 421 -2.31 -28.47 -15.08
C GLY A 421 -2.09 -27.15 -15.82
N LEU A 422 -2.52 -27.10 -17.08
CA LEU A 422 -2.67 -25.85 -17.83
C LEU A 422 -4.10 -25.74 -18.37
N GLU A 423 -4.75 -24.61 -18.13
CA GLU A 423 -6.04 -24.27 -18.75
C GLU A 423 -5.86 -23.03 -19.64
N ILE A 424 -6.19 -23.17 -20.93
CA ILE A 424 -6.27 -22.06 -21.87
C ILE A 424 -7.71 -21.54 -21.89
N ALA A 425 -7.89 -20.31 -21.42
CA ALA A 425 -9.19 -19.68 -21.21
C ALA A 425 -9.44 -18.54 -22.22
N ASP A 426 -10.43 -17.70 -21.94
CA ASP A 426 -10.90 -16.63 -22.83
C ASP A 426 -9.81 -15.59 -23.16
N GLY A 427 -9.88 -15.00 -24.35
CA GLY A 427 -8.97 -13.96 -24.84
C GLY A 427 -7.80 -14.44 -25.71
N ASP A 428 -6.83 -13.54 -25.92
CA ASP A 428 -5.62 -13.77 -26.72
C ASP A 428 -4.45 -14.10 -25.78
N SER A 429 -3.93 -15.33 -25.84
CA SER A 429 -2.93 -15.80 -24.87
C SER A 429 -1.65 -16.32 -25.52
N GLU A 430 -0.52 -16.13 -24.84
CA GLU A 430 0.77 -16.70 -25.23
C GLU A 430 1.32 -17.53 -24.07
N VAL A 431 1.63 -18.80 -24.32
CA VAL A 431 2.16 -19.73 -23.33
C VAL A 431 3.44 -20.33 -23.85
N ARG A 432 4.58 -19.99 -23.25
CA ARG A 432 5.89 -20.45 -23.75
C ARG A 432 6.87 -20.89 -22.68
N ASP A 433 7.76 -21.81 -23.03
CA ASP A 433 8.87 -22.22 -22.16
C ASP A 433 8.40 -22.79 -20.79
N ASN A 434 7.17 -23.34 -20.71
CA ASN A 434 6.64 -23.91 -19.47
C ASN A 434 6.85 -25.43 -19.40
N ILE A 435 6.86 -25.95 -18.17
CA ILE A 435 6.80 -27.37 -17.86
C ILE A 435 5.43 -27.68 -17.27
N ILE A 436 4.60 -28.41 -18.01
CA ILE A 436 3.28 -28.85 -17.57
C ILE A 436 3.36 -30.35 -17.29
N ASN A 437 3.25 -30.74 -16.03
CA ASN A 437 3.45 -32.12 -15.58
C ASN A 437 2.23 -33.03 -15.85
N GLY A 438 1.07 -32.44 -16.13
CA GLY A 438 -0.18 -33.13 -16.42
C GLY A 438 -0.88 -32.51 -17.63
N ASP A 439 -2.21 -32.45 -17.56
CA ASP A 439 -3.03 -32.16 -18.73
C ASP A 439 -3.10 -30.67 -19.09
N VAL A 440 -3.20 -30.43 -20.40
CA VAL A 440 -3.54 -29.14 -20.99
C VAL A 440 -4.96 -29.19 -21.49
N THR A 441 -5.79 -28.25 -21.05
CA THR A 441 -7.20 -28.17 -21.47
C THR A 441 -7.53 -26.81 -22.07
N ALA A 442 -8.40 -26.82 -23.07
CA ALA A 442 -9.03 -25.62 -23.59
C ALA A 442 -10.52 -25.93 -23.81
N THR A 443 -11.40 -25.27 -23.06
CA THR A 443 -12.86 -25.52 -23.13
C THR A 443 -13.69 -24.24 -23.21
N ALA A 444 -13.08 -23.09 -22.94
CA ALA A 444 -13.71 -21.77 -23.00
C ALA A 444 -13.71 -21.17 -24.42
N LYS A 445 -14.25 -19.97 -24.59
CA LYS A 445 -14.20 -19.20 -25.84
C LYS A 445 -12.80 -18.63 -26.08
N VAL A 446 -11.79 -19.47 -26.27
CA VAL A 446 -10.44 -19.02 -26.64
C VAL A 446 -10.52 -18.25 -27.96
N LYS A 447 -10.02 -17.02 -27.99
CA LYS A 447 -10.01 -16.19 -29.22
C LYS A 447 -8.84 -16.58 -30.11
N SER A 448 -7.65 -16.59 -29.52
CA SER A 448 -6.43 -17.15 -30.10
C SER A 448 -5.45 -17.55 -28.99
N ALA A 449 -4.67 -18.60 -29.23
CA ALA A 449 -3.58 -18.94 -28.33
C ALA A 449 -2.33 -19.40 -29.08
N LEU A 450 -1.17 -18.95 -28.61
CA LEU A 450 0.14 -19.35 -29.11
C LEU A 450 0.85 -20.16 -28.01
N ILE A 451 1.10 -21.45 -28.27
CA ILE A 451 1.69 -22.40 -27.33
C ILE A 451 3.06 -22.83 -27.87
N VAL A 452 4.16 -22.35 -27.27
CA VAL A 452 5.50 -22.44 -27.88
C VAL A 452 6.54 -23.04 -26.93
N ASN A 453 7.33 -24.01 -27.40
CA ASN A 453 8.48 -24.53 -26.65
C ASN A 453 8.14 -25.01 -25.22
N ASN A 454 6.95 -25.57 -25.03
CA ASN A 454 6.55 -26.15 -23.73
C ASN A 454 6.90 -27.64 -23.67
N THR A 455 7.19 -28.13 -22.47
CA THR A 455 7.20 -29.56 -22.15
C THR A 455 5.86 -29.90 -21.52
N ILE A 456 5.09 -30.81 -22.13
CA ILE A 456 3.75 -31.21 -21.69
C ILE A 456 3.77 -32.72 -21.47
N ASN A 457 3.68 -33.13 -20.21
CA ASN A 457 3.78 -34.53 -19.82
C ASN A 457 2.43 -35.26 -19.77
N GLY A 458 1.31 -34.54 -19.90
CA GLY A 458 -0.05 -35.10 -19.96
C GLY A 458 -0.73 -34.95 -21.31
N ASN A 459 -2.04 -35.16 -21.31
CA ASN A 459 -2.89 -35.08 -22.50
C ASN A 459 -3.23 -33.63 -22.84
N ILE A 460 -3.54 -33.40 -24.11
CA ILE A 460 -4.10 -32.14 -24.60
C ILE A 460 -5.56 -32.39 -24.98
N GLU A 461 -6.50 -31.69 -24.35
CA GLU A 461 -7.93 -31.74 -24.67
C GLU A 461 -8.44 -30.37 -25.12
N ILE A 462 -8.80 -30.27 -26.41
CA ILE A 462 -9.31 -29.06 -27.04
C ILE A 462 -10.78 -29.25 -27.40
N GLY A 463 -11.65 -28.53 -26.70
CA GLY A 463 -13.11 -28.63 -26.86
C GLY A 463 -13.63 -28.07 -28.18
N SER A 464 -14.85 -28.48 -28.55
CA SER A 464 -15.48 -28.15 -29.84
C SER A 464 -15.75 -26.67 -30.11
N ARG A 465 -15.72 -25.83 -29.06
CA ARG A 465 -15.94 -24.38 -29.14
C ARG A 465 -14.65 -23.56 -29.13
N VAL A 466 -13.50 -24.23 -29.23
CA VAL A 466 -12.19 -23.59 -29.22
C VAL A 466 -11.71 -23.40 -30.66
N TYR A 467 -11.07 -22.26 -30.92
CA TYR A 467 -10.58 -21.91 -32.24
C TYR A 467 -9.14 -21.37 -32.16
N ASN A 468 -8.40 -21.45 -33.27
CA ASN A 468 -7.18 -20.67 -33.50
C ASN A 468 -6.08 -20.87 -32.43
N ILE A 469 -5.75 -22.13 -32.12
CA ILE A 469 -4.59 -22.45 -31.27
C ILE A 469 -3.43 -22.91 -32.14
N THR A 470 -2.27 -22.27 -31.98
CA THR A 470 -1.05 -22.62 -32.69
C THR A 470 -0.04 -23.20 -31.71
N PHE A 471 0.37 -24.45 -31.94
CA PHE A 471 1.41 -25.15 -31.21
C PHE A 471 2.71 -25.14 -32.01
N ILE A 472 3.80 -24.63 -31.43
CA ILE A 472 5.12 -24.55 -32.08
C ILE A 472 6.19 -25.17 -31.16
N GLU A 473 6.97 -26.12 -31.69
CA GLU A 473 8.16 -26.65 -31.01
C GLU A 473 7.91 -27.21 -29.60
N ASN A 474 6.69 -27.67 -29.30
CA ASN A 474 6.39 -28.31 -28.03
C ASN A 474 6.85 -29.77 -28.01
N ASN A 475 7.20 -30.25 -26.83
CA ASN A 475 7.48 -31.65 -26.54
C ASN A 475 6.34 -32.22 -25.69
N ILE A 476 5.51 -33.09 -26.29
CA ILE A 476 4.27 -33.62 -25.72
C ILE A 476 4.41 -35.14 -25.56
N THR A 477 4.19 -35.64 -24.34
CA THR A 477 4.24 -37.09 -24.03
C THR A 477 2.88 -37.69 -23.67
N GLY A 478 1.80 -37.14 -24.23
CA GLY A 478 0.44 -37.65 -24.09
C GLY A 478 -0.33 -37.60 -25.41
N THR A 479 -1.64 -37.88 -25.35
CA THR A 479 -2.53 -37.81 -26.52
C THR A 479 -3.02 -36.40 -26.77
N VAL A 480 -3.46 -36.13 -27.99
CA VAL A 480 -4.13 -34.88 -28.37
C VAL A 480 -5.53 -35.18 -28.85
N THR A 481 -6.54 -34.63 -28.17
CA THR A 481 -7.94 -34.64 -28.60
C THR A 481 -8.32 -33.28 -29.16
N LEU A 482 -8.66 -33.22 -30.45
CA LEU A 482 -8.95 -31.98 -31.19
C LEU A 482 -10.40 -31.95 -31.69
N ASP A 483 -11.27 -31.28 -30.96
CA ASP A 483 -12.66 -31.08 -31.38
C ASP A 483 -12.92 -29.67 -31.94
N GLY A 484 -12.05 -28.69 -31.63
CA GLY A 484 -12.10 -27.31 -32.12
C GLY A 484 -11.61 -27.12 -33.57
N LEU A 485 -11.66 -25.89 -34.09
CA LEU A 485 -11.30 -25.54 -35.48
C LEU A 485 -10.03 -24.68 -35.58
N ASN A 486 -9.37 -24.73 -36.74
CA ASN A 486 -8.22 -23.89 -37.09
C ASN A 486 -7.02 -24.01 -36.13
N HIS A 487 -6.74 -25.23 -35.67
CA HIS A 487 -5.54 -25.52 -34.88
C HIS A 487 -4.36 -25.84 -35.79
N THR A 488 -3.17 -25.33 -35.44
CA THR A 488 -1.95 -25.52 -36.23
C THR A 488 -0.86 -26.12 -35.36
N PHE A 489 -0.14 -27.12 -35.88
CA PHE A 489 1.01 -27.73 -35.22
C PHE A 489 2.24 -27.59 -36.12
N ILE A 490 3.31 -26.95 -35.61
CA ILE A 490 4.57 -26.70 -36.33
C ILE A 490 5.73 -27.24 -35.49
N ASN A 491 6.50 -28.18 -36.04
CA ASN A 491 7.71 -28.73 -35.41
C ASN A 491 7.53 -29.30 -33.99
N ASN A 492 6.33 -29.76 -33.63
CA ASN A 492 6.09 -30.38 -32.33
C ASN A 492 6.55 -31.85 -32.34
N ARG A 493 7.08 -32.31 -31.20
CA ARG A 493 7.32 -33.73 -30.93
C ARG A 493 6.16 -34.24 -30.08
N ILE A 494 5.39 -35.20 -30.60
CA ILE A 494 4.23 -35.79 -29.91
C ILE A 494 4.44 -37.29 -29.82
N ILE A 495 4.49 -37.83 -28.61
CA ILE A 495 4.69 -39.25 -28.32
C ILE A 495 3.58 -39.69 -27.38
N SER A 496 2.90 -40.78 -27.71
CA SER A 496 1.96 -41.45 -26.81
C SER A 496 2.13 -42.96 -26.91
N GLU A 497 1.82 -43.67 -25.83
CA GLU A 497 1.73 -45.13 -25.80
C GLU A 497 0.32 -45.63 -26.18
N ASP A 498 -0.65 -44.73 -26.34
CA ASP A 498 -2.01 -45.07 -26.75
C ASP A 498 -2.09 -45.44 -28.24
N GLU A 499 -3.13 -46.20 -28.60
CA GLU A 499 -3.41 -46.63 -29.97
C GLU A 499 -3.46 -45.44 -30.95
N TYR A 500 -3.98 -44.30 -30.50
CA TYR A 500 -4.06 -43.08 -31.28
C TYR A 500 -3.39 -41.91 -30.55
N THR A 501 -2.31 -41.38 -31.12
CA THR A 501 -1.61 -40.20 -30.61
C THR A 501 -2.45 -38.92 -30.77
N ILE A 502 -3.18 -38.80 -31.87
CA ILE A 502 -4.06 -37.66 -32.16
C ILE A 502 -5.44 -38.19 -32.56
N GLN A 503 -6.48 -37.71 -31.91
CA GLN A 503 -7.86 -38.09 -32.18
C GLN A 503 -8.79 -36.87 -32.27
N SER A 504 -9.91 -37.03 -32.95
CA SER A 504 -11.02 -36.08 -32.95
C SER A 504 -12.29 -36.84 -32.62
N ARG A 505 -13.10 -36.31 -31.70
CA ARG A 505 -14.37 -36.89 -31.25
C ARG A 505 -15.57 -36.23 -31.92
N ARG A 506 -15.36 -35.50 -33.01
CA ARG A 506 -16.47 -34.93 -33.80
C ARG A 506 -17.40 -36.03 -34.28
N GLY A 507 -18.56 -36.13 -33.63
CA GLY A 507 -19.72 -36.83 -34.18
C GLY A 507 -20.08 -36.23 -35.53
N LYS A 508 -20.66 -37.05 -36.42
CA LYS A 508 -21.01 -36.72 -37.81
C LYS A 508 -21.93 -35.50 -38.03
N ASP A 509 -22.40 -34.85 -36.97
CA ASP A 509 -23.41 -33.80 -37.04
C ASP A 509 -22.88 -32.51 -36.39
N ASN A 510 -22.21 -31.67 -37.19
CA ASN A 510 -22.08 -30.22 -36.98
C ASN A 510 -21.94 -29.53 -38.35
#